data_AF-A0A7W6BJB7-F1
#
_entry.id   AF-A0A7W6BJB7-F1
#
_cell.length_a   1.000
_cell.length_b   1.000
_cell.length_c   1.000
_cell.angle_alpha   90.00
_cell.angle_beta   90.00
_cell.angle_gamma   90.00
#
_symmetry.space_group_name_H-M   'P 1'
#
loop_
_entity.id
_entity.type
_entity.pdbx_description
1 polymer ?
#
loop_
_entity_poly.entity_id
_entity_poly.type
_entity_poly.pdbx_seq_one_letter_code
_entity_poly.pdbx_strand_id
1 'polypeptide(L)'
;MIKPAPSNTAAAHCYGIVLHHRLAWWLVEFPELDAAPTAARKLSGKLTPGMADWLRSETGDAGLAADVAALHPQSRCWSGEFSYLPAAGAADQIDIDAHPWGSEAGELETRLARTMIDATLHPVPAGFISVFTGLPPENQPVLAIRLSGYTCSTFELLTARHMPTYRPRSPWRDISADAVSDSGSDIIGWQPAADWIRPI
;
A
#
# COMPACT_ATOMS: atom_id res chain seq x y z
N MET A 1 -0.38 -4.46 -46.91
CA MET A 1 -0.13 -3.43 -45.88
C MET A 1 -0.10 -4.14 -44.55
N ILE A 2 1.10 -4.41 -44.02
CA ILE A 2 1.28 -5.15 -42.77
C ILE A 2 1.01 -4.17 -41.63
N LYS A 3 0.01 -4.46 -40.79
CA LYS A 3 -0.23 -3.72 -39.54
C LYS A 3 1.03 -3.84 -38.69
N PRO A 4 1.60 -2.74 -38.16
CA PRO A 4 2.66 -2.87 -37.17
C PRO A 4 2.10 -3.65 -35.97
N ALA A 5 2.86 -4.65 -35.52
CA ALA A 5 2.55 -5.37 -34.28
C ALA A 5 2.43 -4.34 -33.14
N PRO A 6 1.52 -4.54 -32.17
CA PRO A 6 1.45 -3.67 -31.01
C PRO A 6 2.83 -3.68 -30.34
N SER A 7 3.34 -2.49 -30.03
CA SER A 7 4.58 -2.31 -29.27
C SER A 7 4.51 -3.17 -28.02
N ASN A 8 5.38 -4.17 -27.94
CA ASN A 8 5.48 -5.05 -26.78
C ASN A 8 5.87 -4.17 -25.60
N THR A 9 4.89 -3.75 -24.81
CA THR A 9 5.15 -2.95 -23.62
C THR A 9 5.78 -3.91 -22.64
N ALA A 10 7.07 -3.74 -22.36
CA ALA A 10 7.78 -4.66 -21.47
C ALA A 10 7.10 -4.67 -20.10
N ALA A 11 6.86 -5.86 -19.56
CA ALA A 11 6.31 -6.01 -18.23
C ALA A 11 7.22 -5.33 -17.20
N ALA A 12 6.60 -4.59 -16.27
CA ALA A 12 7.31 -4.03 -15.14
C ALA A 12 7.36 -5.09 -14.03
N HIS A 13 8.46 -5.11 -13.27
CA HIS A 13 8.70 -6.09 -12.22
C HIS A 13 8.90 -5.39 -10.87
N CYS A 14 8.34 -5.94 -9.81
CA CYS A 14 8.54 -5.44 -8.46
C CYS A 14 8.37 -6.54 -7.41
N TYR A 15 9.02 -6.37 -6.26
CA TYR A 15 8.54 -6.95 -5.01
C TYR A 15 7.43 -6.05 -4.45
N GLY A 16 6.39 -6.66 -3.89
CA GLY A 16 5.28 -5.87 -3.35
C GLY A 16 4.27 -6.67 -2.56
N ILE A 17 3.20 -5.98 -2.16
CA ILE A 17 2.03 -6.55 -1.52
C ILE A 17 0.81 -6.35 -2.41
N VAL A 18 0.12 -7.45 -2.71
CA VAL A 18 -1.23 -7.39 -3.25
C VAL A 18 -2.22 -7.45 -2.10
N LEU A 19 -3.10 -6.46 -2.01
CA LEU A 19 -4.14 -6.42 -0.99
C LEU A 19 -5.44 -5.81 -1.48
N HIS A 20 -6.55 -6.29 -0.93
CA HIS A 20 -7.86 -5.69 -1.14
C HIS A 20 -8.14 -4.63 -0.07
N HIS A 21 -8.13 -3.36 -0.47
CA HIS A 21 -8.33 -2.21 0.43
C HIS A 21 -9.19 -1.14 -0.26
N ARG A 22 -10.07 -0.46 0.49
CA ARG A 22 -11.01 0.56 -0.03
C ARG A 22 -11.82 0.08 -1.25
N LEU A 23 -12.35 -1.15 -1.19
CA LEU A 23 -13.17 -1.77 -2.25
C LEU A 23 -12.45 -1.97 -3.60
N ALA A 24 -11.13 -2.01 -3.61
CA ALA A 24 -10.34 -2.31 -4.79
C ALA A 24 -9.14 -3.21 -4.45
N TRP A 25 -8.64 -3.91 -5.45
CA TRP A 25 -7.34 -4.58 -5.38
C TRP A 25 -6.23 -3.59 -5.70
N TRP A 26 -5.14 -3.68 -4.95
CA TRP A 26 -3.97 -2.84 -5.10
C TRP A 26 -2.71 -3.68 -5.11
N LEU A 27 -1.71 -3.23 -5.88
CA LEU A 27 -0.33 -3.65 -5.76
C LEU A 27 0.47 -2.49 -5.16
N VAL A 28 1.07 -2.71 -3.99
CA VAL A 28 1.97 -1.74 -3.36
C VAL A 28 3.40 -2.22 -3.52
N GLU A 29 4.23 -1.40 -4.15
CA GLU A 29 5.63 -1.70 -4.45
C GLU A 29 6.53 -1.37 -3.26
N PHE A 30 7.47 -2.26 -2.99
CA PHE A 30 8.53 -2.10 -2.02
C PHE A 30 9.87 -2.26 -2.73
N PRO A 31 10.88 -1.41 -2.44
CA PRO A 31 12.18 -1.52 -3.09
C PRO A 31 12.95 -2.77 -2.63
N GLU A 32 12.72 -3.18 -1.38
CA GLU A 32 13.24 -4.40 -0.74
C GLU A 32 12.41 -4.73 0.50
N LEU A 33 12.66 -5.89 1.11
CA LEU A 33 12.04 -6.31 2.38
C LEU A 33 12.34 -5.28 3.48
N ASP A 34 11.38 -5.07 4.39
CA ASP A 34 11.48 -4.12 5.52
C ASP A 34 11.66 -2.63 5.16
N ALA A 35 11.61 -2.26 3.87
CA ALA A 35 11.69 -0.86 3.43
C ALA A 35 10.33 -0.15 3.41
N ALA A 36 10.35 1.18 3.25
CA ALA A 36 9.12 1.94 3.00
C ALA A 36 8.60 1.68 1.57
N PRO A 37 7.27 1.62 1.37
CA PRO A 37 6.70 1.45 0.04
C PRO A 37 7.01 2.66 -0.85
N THR A 38 7.12 2.42 -2.16
CA THR A 38 7.48 3.45 -3.15
C THR A 38 6.30 3.89 -4.02
N ALA A 39 5.32 3.00 -4.24
CA ALA A 39 4.14 3.29 -5.04
C ALA A 39 2.96 2.39 -4.66
N ALA A 40 1.74 2.90 -4.80
CA ALA A 40 0.52 2.10 -4.82
C ALA A 40 -0.13 2.19 -6.20
N ARG A 41 -0.42 1.04 -6.80
CA ARG A 41 -1.07 0.93 -8.11
C ARG A 41 -2.38 0.21 -7.97
N LYS A 42 -3.43 0.80 -8.55
CA LYS A 42 -4.74 0.19 -8.56
C LYS A 42 -4.75 -0.95 -9.57
N LEU A 43 -5.20 -2.12 -9.14
CA LEU A 43 -5.40 -3.26 -10.03
C LEU A 43 -6.78 -3.15 -10.66
N SER A 44 -6.91 -3.61 -11.91
CA SER A 44 -8.23 -3.77 -12.54
C SER A 44 -9.09 -4.84 -11.84
N GLY A 45 -8.42 -5.72 -11.08
CA GLY A 45 -8.98 -6.93 -10.50
C GLY A 45 -8.85 -8.16 -11.41
N LYS A 46 -8.30 -8.01 -12.62
CA LYS A 46 -8.08 -9.09 -13.59
C LYS A 46 -6.63 -9.53 -13.69
N LEU A 47 -6.45 -10.73 -14.21
CA LEU A 47 -5.16 -11.27 -14.64
C LEU A 47 -4.99 -11.06 -16.15
N THR A 48 -3.75 -10.99 -16.63
CA THR A 48 -3.50 -11.04 -18.07
C THR A 48 -3.94 -12.41 -18.63
N PRO A 49 -4.26 -12.52 -19.93
CA PRO A 49 -4.66 -13.80 -20.52
C PRO A 49 -3.61 -14.91 -20.30
N GLY A 50 -2.33 -14.59 -20.47
CA GLY A 50 -1.24 -15.55 -20.24
C GLY A 50 -1.15 -16.02 -18.78
N MET A 51 -1.30 -15.11 -17.82
CA MET A 51 -1.31 -15.45 -16.40
C MET A 51 -2.53 -16.30 -16.02
N ALA A 52 -3.70 -15.99 -16.57
CA ALA A 52 -4.91 -16.76 -16.35
C ALA A 52 -4.79 -18.19 -16.92
N ASP A 53 -4.22 -18.33 -18.11
CA ASP A 53 -4.02 -19.64 -18.73
C ASP A 53 -3.00 -20.48 -17.96
N TRP A 54 -1.91 -19.86 -17.50
CA TRP A 54 -0.95 -20.51 -16.60
C TRP A 54 -1.63 -20.99 -15.31
N LEU A 55 -2.41 -20.13 -14.65
CA LEU A 55 -3.06 -20.45 -13.38
C LEU A 55 -4.07 -21.61 -13.53
N ARG A 56 -4.84 -21.64 -14.61
CA ARG A 56 -5.76 -22.75 -14.93
C ARG A 56 -5.02 -24.05 -15.19
N SER A 57 -3.88 -23.97 -15.90
CA SER A 57 -3.03 -25.14 -16.14
C SER A 57 -2.45 -25.69 -14.83
N GLU A 58 -2.00 -24.81 -13.93
CA GLU A 58 -1.36 -25.21 -12.67
C GLU A 58 -2.37 -25.79 -11.66
N THR A 59 -3.58 -25.23 -11.61
CA THR A 59 -4.66 -25.71 -10.73
C THR A 59 -5.44 -26.89 -11.31
N GLY A 60 -5.36 -27.12 -12.62
CA GLY A 60 -6.19 -28.10 -13.33
C GLY A 60 -7.65 -27.69 -13.50
N ASP A 61 -8.01 -26.45 -13.17
CA ASP A 61 -9.38 -25.92 -13.28
C ASP A 61 -9.50 -24.95 -14.46
N ALA A 62 -10.03 -25.43 -15.59
CA ALA A 62 -10.27 -24.61 -16.77
C ALA A 62 -11.35 -23.53 -16.57
N GLY A 63 -12.23 -23.69 -15.56
CA GLY A 63 -13.30 -22.76 -15.23
C GLY A 63 -12.87 -21.62 -14.31
N LEU A 64 -11.61 -21.63 -13.84
CA LEU A 64 -11.12 -20.63 -12.90
C LEU A 64 -11.21 -19.21 -13.49
N ALA A 65 -11.79 -18.31 -12.69
CA ALA A 65 -11.94 -16.92 -13.06
C ALA A 65 -10.57 -16.25 -13.22
N ALA A 66 -10.43 -15.40 -14.24
CA ALA A 66 -9.22 -14.64 -14.52
C ALA A 66 -9.12 -13.39 -13.64
N ASP A 67 -9.24 -13.58 -12.32
CA ASP A 67 -9.34 -12.52 -11.33
C ASP A 67 -8.19 -12.60 -10.33
N VAL A 68 -7.73 -11.45 -9.82
CA VAL A 68 -6.63 -11.37 -8.84
C VAL A 68 -6.92 -12.21 -7.59
N ALA A 69 -8.17 -12.29 -7.16
CA ALA A 69 -8.59 -13.10 -6.03
C ALA A 69 -8.31 -14.61 -6.21
N ALA A 70 -8.19 -15.09 -7.45
CA ALA A 70 -7.88 -16.49 -7.75
C ALA A 70 -6.41 -16.85 -7.48
N LEU A 71 -5.50 -15.87 -7.41
CA LEU A 71 -4.08 -16.12 -7.15
C LEU A 71 -3.82 -16.62 -5.73
N HIS A 72 -4.59 -16.13 -4.76
CA HIS A 72 -4.45 -16.53 -3.37
C HIS A 72 -5.84 -16.58 -2.69
N PRO A 73 -6.67 -17.59 -3.00
CA PRO A 73 -8.10 -17.60 -2.63
C PRO A 73 -8.37 -17.60 -1.12
N GLN A 74 -7.36 -17.97 -0.32
CA GLN A 74 -7.45 -18.04 1.14
C GLN A 74 -7.09 -16.72 1.85
N SER A 75 -6.50 -15.76 1.14
CA SER A 75 -6.08 -14.48 1.72
C SER A 75 -6.52 -13.32 0.85
N ARG A 76 -6.64 -12.15 1.47
CA ARG A 76 -6.87 -10.88 0.76
C ARG A 76 -5.68 -9.94 0.85
N CYS A 77 -4.54 -10.44 1.33
CA CYS A 77 -3.32 -9.69 1.51
C CYS A 77 -2.13 -10.66 1.48
N TRP A 78 -1.25 -10.54 0.50
CA TRP A 78 -0.06 -11.37 0.38
C TRP A 78 1.07 -10.59 -0.25
N SER A 79 2.30 -10.95 0.10
CA SER A 79 3.52 -10.40 -0.48
C SER A 79 4.05 -11.33 -1.56
N GLY A 80 4.85 -10.78 -2.48
CA GLY A 80 5.51 -11.59 -3.48
C GLY A 80 6.28 -10.78 -4.51
N GLU A 81 6.84 -11.50 -5.47
CA GLU A 81 7.33 -10.91 -6.70
C GLU A 81 6.22 -10.90 -7.74
N PHE A 82 6.11 -9.79 -8.46
CA PHE A 82 5.07 -9.58 -9.45
C PHE A 82 5.66 -9.00 -10.74
N SER A 83 5.11 -9.45 -11.86
CA SER A 83 5.17 -8.73 -13.13
C SER A 83 3.79 -8.14 -13.40
N TYR A 84 3.73 -6.93 -13.96
CA TYR A 84 2.46 -6.30 -14.30
C TYR A 84 2.53 -5.50 -15.60
N LEU A 85 1.35 -5.32 -16.20
CA LEU A 85 1.14 -4.57 -17.44
C LEU A 85 -0.01 -3.57 -17.27
N PRO A 86 -0.04 -2.47 -18.04
CA PRO A 86 -1.22 -1.60 -18.09
C PRO A 86 -2.47 -2.38 -18.47
N ALA A 87 -3.57 -2.15 -17.74
CA ALA A 87 -4.82 -2.82 -17.98
C ALA A 87 -5.43 -2.37 -19.32
N ALA A 88 -6.00 -3.31 -20.08
CA ALA A 88 -6.63 -2.99 -21.35
C ALA A 88 -7.89 -2.12 -21.13
N GLY A 89 -7.86 -0.88 -21.62
CA GLY A 89 -9.00 0.04 -21.56
C GLY A 89 -9.15 0.83 -20.26
N ALA A 90 -8.20 0.76 -19.33
CA ALA A 90 -8.16 1.56 -18.11
C ALA A 90 -6.77 2.17 -17.89
N ALA A 91 -6.61 3.46 -18.20
CA ALA A 91 -5.30 4.12 -18.24
C ALA A 91 -4.59 4.23 -16.87
N ASP A 92 -5.33 4.09 -15.78
CA ASP A 92 -4.86 4.21 -14.39
C ASP A 92 -4.78 2.87 -13.66
N GLN A 93 -5.02 1.75 -14.36
CA GLN A 93 -5.05 0.42 -13.77
C GLN A 93 -4.01 -0.49 -14.42
N ILE A 94 -3.62 -1.51 -13.66
CA ILE A 94 -2.70 -2.55 -14.12
C ILE A 94 -3.33 -3.94 -13.91
N ASP A 95 -2.84 -4.90 -14.69
CA ASP A 95 -3.14 -6.32 -14.58
C ASP A 95 -1.88 -7.07 -14.13
N ILE A 96 -2.06 -8.09 -13.28
CA ILE A 96 -0.95 -8.98 -12.89
C ILE A 96 -0.66 -9.93 -14.04
N ASP A 97 0.60 -9.93 -14.47
CA ASP A 97 1.12 -10.72 -15.59
C ASP A 97 1.95 -11.93 -15.13
N ALA A 98 2.59 -11.85 -13.97
CA ALA A 98 3.23 -13.00 -13.35
C ALA A 98 3.28 -12.87 -11.82
N HIS A 99 3.30 -14.01 -11.14
CA HIS A 99 3.51 -14.13 -9.70
C HIS A 99 4.30 -15.41 -9.39
N PRO A 100 5.64 -15.43 -9.60
CA PRO A 100 6.43 -16.65 -9.44
C PRO A 100 6.50 -17.14 -7.99
N TRP A 101 6.42 -16.23 -7.01
CA TRP A 101 6.53 -16.55 -5.59
C TRP A 101 5.67 -15.62 -4.73
N GLY A 102 5.00 -16.21 -3.74
CA GLY A 102 4.19 -15.47 -2.76
C GLY A 102 4.23 -16.07 -1.36
N SER A 103 3.95 -15.22 -0.38
CA SER A 103 3.79 -15.58 1.03
C SER A 103 2.77 -14.66 1.69
N GLU A 104 2.30 -15.03 2.88
CA GLU A 104 1.55 -14.09 3.71
C GLU A 104 2.37 -12.82 3.97
N ALA A 105 1.72 -11.66 3.86
CA ALA A 105 2.36 -10.38 4.07
C ALA A 105 2.59 -10.14 5.58
N GLY A 106 3.72 -9.53 5.93
CA GLY A 106 3.99 -9.13 7.32
C GLY A 106 3.02 -8.06 7.81
N GLU A 107 2.81 -8.01 9.14
CA GLU A 107 1.90 -7.04 9.76
C GLU A 107 2.32 -5.58 9.47
N LEU A 108 3.62 -5.29 9.62
CA LEU A 108 4.17 -3.95 9.37
C LEU A 108 4.02 -3.56 7.90
N GLU A 109 4.39 -4.45 6.98
CA GLU A 109 4.34 -4.18 5.54
C GLU A 109 2.88 -3.99 5.08
N THR A 110 1.95 -4.79 5.62
CA THR A 110 0.51 -4.64 5.38
C THR A 110 0.01 -3.27 5.82
N ARG A 111 0.44 -2.79 6.99
CA ARG A 111 0.11 -1.46 7.51
C ARG A 111 0.68 -0.34 6.65
N LEU A 112 1.94 -0.45 6.26
CA LEU A 112 2.59 0.51 5.35
C LEU A 112 1.90 0.53 3.99
N ALA A 113 1.50 -0.64 3.46
CA ALA A 113 0.79 -0.76 2.20
C ALA A 113 -0.58 -0.07 2.24
N ARG A 114 -1.37 -0.28 3.31
CA ARG A 114 -2.64 0.44 3.51
C ARG A 114 -2.42 1.94 3.61
N THR A 115 -1.41 2.37 4.36
CA THR A 115 -1.04 3.78 4.53
C THR A 115 -0.64 4.41 3.19
N MET A 116 0.10 3.70 2.33
CA MET A 116 0.49 4.18 1.00
C MET A 116 -0.72 4.33 0.08
N ILE A 117 -1.65 3.36 0.09
CA ILE A 117 -2.89 3.46 -0.68
C ILE A 117 -3.71 4.66 -0.20
N ASP A 118 -3.86 4.80 1.12
CA ASP A 118 -4.61 5.88 1.73
C ASP A 118 -4.00 7.25 1.39
N ALA A 119 -2.67 7.39 1.41
CA ALA A 119 -1.95 8.61 1.02
C ALA A 119 -2.02 8.88 -0.50
N THR A 120 -2.13 7.85 -1.33
CA THR A 120 -2.33 7.96 -2.78
C THR A 120 -3.73 8.47 -3.11
N LEU A 121 -4.75 7.97 -2.40
CA LEU A 121 -6.14 8.38 -2.59
C LEU A 121 -6.45 9.75 -1.98
N HIS A 122 -5.80 10.07 -0.87
CA HIS A 122 -6.00 11.31 -0.12
C HIS A 122 -4.65 11.98 0.11
N PRO A 123 -4.23 12.84 -0.84
CA PRO A 123 -2.95 13.52 -0.77
C PRO A 123 -2.76 14.27 0.55
N VAL A 124 -1.55 14.17 1.08
CA VAL A 124 -1.16 14.87 2.30
C VAL A 124 -1.33 16.39 2.09
N PRO A 125 -2.10 17.09 2.95
CA PRO A 125 -2.32 18.53 2.82
C PRO A 125 -1.02 19.33 2.91
N ALA A 126 -1.01 20.51 2.27
CA ALA A 126 0.11 21.44 2.36
C ALA A 126 0.42 21.78 3.83
N GLY A 127 1.71 21.86 4.15
CA GLY A 127 2.20 22.07 5.52
C GLY A 127 2.46 20.77 6.30
N PHE A 128 1.93 19.63 5.85
CA PHE A 128 2.29 18.31 6.39
C PHE A 128 3.33 17.61 5.50
N ILE A 129 4.23 16.88 6.13
CA ILE A 129 5.25 16.03 5.53
C ILE A 129 4.71 14.60 5.51
N SER A 130 4.71 13.95 4.34
CA SER A 130 4.33 12.54 4.23
C SER A 130 5.32 11.65 4.97
N VAL A 131 4.81 10.65 5.69
CA VAL A 131 5.63 9.67 6.41
C VAL A 131 6.56 8.87 5.50
N PHE A 132 6.23 8.76 4.21
CA PHE A 132 7.07 8.10 3.20
C PHE A 132 8.19 9.00 2.65
N THR A 133 8.10 10.31 2.87
CA THR A 133 9.11 11.28 2.42
C THR A 133 10.02 11.76 3.54
N GLY A 134 9.56 11.65 4.79
CA GLY A 134 10.35 12.02 5.96
C GLY A 134 9.61 11.66 7.24
N LEU A 135 10.40 11.29 8.26
CA LEU A 135 9.91 11.00 9.60
C LEU A 135 10.40 12.08 10.57
N PRO A 136 9.64 12.39 11.64
CA PRO A 136 10.10 13.36 12.62
C PRO A 136 11.25 12.78 13.45
N PRO A 137 12.05 13.63 14.11
CA PRO A 137 13.02 13.20 15.10
C PRO A 137 12.38 12.33 16.19
N GLU A 138 13.12 11.32 16.65
CA GLU A 138 12.63 10.38 17.65
C GLU A 138 12.22 11.10 18.95
N ASN A 139 11.09 10.68 19.53
CA ASN A 139 10.49 11.23 20.74
C ASN A 139 10.04 12.71 20.67
N GLN A 140 10.12 13.37 19.51
CA GLN A 140 9.64 14.74 19.37
C GLN A 140 8.10 14.75 19.18
N PRO A 141 7.36 15.55 19.96
CA PRO A 141 5.94 15.73 19.74
C PRO A 141 5.69 16.51 18.44
N VAL A 142 4.71 16.04 17.66
CA VAL A 142 4.28 16.61 16.40
C VAL A 142 2.76 16.67 16.32
N LEU A 143 2.25 17.52 15.42
CA LEU A 143 0.88 17.38 14.94
C LEU A 143 0.90 16.37 13.79
N ALA A 144 0.14 15.30 13.93
CA ALA A 144 0.07 14.22 12.96
C ALA A 144 -1.36 14.10 12.44
N ILE A 145 -1.48 13.64 11.19
CA ILE A 145 -2.75 13.32 10.57
C ILE A 145 -2.80 11.86 10.15
N ARG A 146 -3.99 11.28 10.24
CA ARG A 146 -4.36 9.99 9.69
C ARG A 146 -5.69 10.12 8.96
N LEU A 147 -6.04 9.15 8.13
CA LEU A 147 -7.40 9.12 7.59
C LEU A 147 -8.42 8.95 8.70
N SER A 148 -9.52 9.69 8.58
CA SER A 148 -10.60 9.59 9.55
C SER A 148 -11.44 8.33 9.33
N GLY A 149 -11.90 7.75 10.44
CA GLY A 149 -13.00 6.78 10.42
C GLY A 149 -14.38 7.42 10.31
N TYR A 150 -14.47 8.74 10.49
CA TYR A 150 -15.72 9.50 10.46
C TYR A 150 -16.02 10.05 9.07
N THR A 151 -17.30 10.19 8.75
CA THR A 151 -17.74 10.71 7.45
C THR A 151 -17.64 12.23 7.33
N CYS A 152 -17.45 12.95 8.45
CA CYS A 152 -17.46 14.41 8.50
C CYS A 152 -16.10 15.06 8.21
N SER A 153 -15.01 14.30 8.18
CA SER A 153 -13.67 14.80 7.86
C SER A 153 -12.87 13.76 7.06
N THR A 154 -11.97 14.22 6.19
CA THR A 154 -11.04 13.31 5.51
C THR A 154 -9.94 12.84 6.45
N PHE A 155 -9.45 13.74 7.29
CA PHE A 155 -8.35 13.48 8.21
C PHE A 155 -8.77 13.71 9.66
N GLU A 156 -8.18 12.92 10.55
CA GLU A 156 -8.11 13.20 11.98
C GLU A 156 -6.78 13.86 12.29
N LEU A 157 -6.81 14.88 13.15
CA LEU A 157 -5.62 15.55 13.66
C LEU A 157 -5.38 15.07 15.10
N LEU A 158 -4.14 14.68 15.39
CA LEU A 158 -3.73 14.23 16.71
C LEU A 158 -2.32 14.72 17.06
N THR A 159 -2.03 14.77 18.35
CA THR A 159 -0.67 14.96 18.86
C THR A 159 0.00 13.60 18.96
N ALA A 160 1.15 13.43 18.30
CA ALA A 160 1.85 12.15 18.26
C ALA A 160 3.37 12.32 18.42
N ARG A 161 4.07 11.21 18.61
CA ARG A 161 5.52 11.09 18.58
C ARG A 161 5.92 9.80 17.88
N HIS A 162 7.06 9.83 17.19
CA HIS A 162 7.64 8.69 16.53
C HIS A 162 8.74 8.06 17.41
N MET A 163 8.63 6.77 17.73
CA MET A 163 9.48 6.05 18.69
C MET A 163 10.04 4.74 18.10
N PRO A 164 10.84 4.79 17.03
CA PRO A 164 11.29 3.60 16.30
C PRO A 164 12.22 2.70 17.12
N THR A 165 13.05 3.24 18.00
CA THR A 165 13.98 2.43 18.82
C THR A 165 13.23 1.57 19.84
N TYR A 166 12.15 2.09 20.41
CA TYR A 166 11.37 1.39 21.44
C TYR A 166 10.34 0.42 20.86
N ARG A 167 9.81 0.71 19.67
CA ARG A 167 8.68 -0.01 19.04
C ARG A 167 8.83 -0.06 17.51
N PRO A 168 9.80 -0.80 16.97
CA PRO A 168 10.16 -0.74 15.55
C PRO A 168 9.03 -1.13 14.58
N ARG A 169 8.13 -2.05 14.98
CA ARG A 169 7.00 -2.50 14.15
C ARG A 169 5.71 -1.68 14.28
N SER A 170 5.68 -0.76 15.24
CA SER A 170 4.55 0.15 15.44
C SER A 170 5.09 1.39 16.15
N PRO A 171 5.80 2.29 15.46
CA PRO A 171 6.61 3.32 16.12
C PRO A 171 5.81 4.54 16.55
N TRP A 172 4.61 4.75 16.01
CA TRP A 172 3.78 5.92 16.29
C TRP A 172 3.02 5.79 17.60
N ARG A 173 3.17 6.79 18.48
CA ARG A 173 2.43 6.90 19.73
C ARG A 173 1.70 8.22 19.79
N ASP A 174 0.52 8.21 20.39
CA ASP A 174 -0.07 9.47 20.84
C ASP A 174 0.71 10.02 22.06
N ILE A 175 0.29 11.19 22.55
CA ILE A 175 0.98 11.84 23.68
C ILE A 175 0.75 11.10 25.01
N SER A 176 -0.31 10.30 25.13
CA SER A 176 -0.57 9.39 26.24
C SER A 176 0.29 8.12 26.22
N ALA A 177 1.08 7.91 25.15
CA ALA A 177 1.92 6.74 24.92
C ALA A 177 1.18 5.48 24.45
N ASP A 178 -0.06 5.62 23.97
CA ASP A 178 -0.81 4.54 23.34
C ASP A 178 -0.47 4.44 21.85
N ALA A 179 -0.57 3.23 21.28
CA ALA A 179 -0.30 3.04 19.87
C ALA A 179 -1.39 3.72 19.03
N VAL A 180 -0.98 4.54 18.07
CA VAL A 180 -1.93 5.26 17.21
C VAL A 180 -2.84 4.29 16.44
N SER A 181 -2.30 3.14 16.04
CA SER A 181 -3.02 2.08 15.35
C SER A 181 -4.15 1.45 16.16
N ASP A 182 -4.13 1.54 17.48
CA ASP A 182 -5.14 0.92 18.34
C ASP A 182 -6.47 1.68 18.28
N SER A 183 -6.42 2.96 17.89
CA SER A 183 -7.58 3.86 17.83
C SER A 183 -7.99 4.25 16.41
N GLY A 184 -7.33 3.72 15.37
CA GLY A 184 -7.67 4.05 13.98
C GLY A 184 -6.56 3.73 12.97
N SER A 185 -6.61 4.41 11.82
CA SER A 185 -5.59 4.28 10.77
C SER A 185 -4.21 4.74 11.23
N ASP A 186 -3.19 4.32 10.49
CA ASP A 186 -1.83 4.83 10.68
C ASP A 186 -1.67 6.29 10.26
N ILE A 187 -0.60 6.92 10.77
CA ILE A 187 -0.22 8.27 10.41
C ILE A 187 0.22 8.31 8.95
N ILE A 188 -0.39 9.21 8.17
CA ILE A 188 -0.03 9.45 6.77
C ILE A 188 0.89 10.67 6.62
N GLY A 189 0.83 11.61 7.55
CA GLY A 189 1.62 12.83 7.50
C GLY A 189 1.71 13.55 8.84
N TRP A 190 2.70 14.41 8.97
CA TRP A 190 3.00 15.13 10.22
C TRP A 190 3.57 16.51 9.95
N GLN A 191 3.52 17.40 10.93
CA GLN A 191 4.20 18.68 10.89
C GLN A 191 4.81 19.02 12.26
N PRO A 192 5.90 19.82 12.29
CA PRO A 192 6.42 20.36 13.54
C PRO A 192 5.33 21.14 14.29
N ALA A 193 5.30 21.00 15.62
CA ALA A 193 4.32 21.67 16.46
C ALA A 193 4.95 22.26 17.74
N ALA A 194 6.22 22.67 17.65
CA ALA A 194 7.00 23.13 18.80
C ALA A 194 6.37 24.34 19.51
N ASP A 195 5.66 25.19 18.77
CA ASP A 195 4.96 26.36 19.34
C ASP A 195 3.74 25.97 20.18
N TRP A 196 3.18 24.78 19.95
CA TRP A 196 1.93 24.33 20.56
C TRP A 196 2.18 23.23 21.61
N ILE A 197 3.18 22.39 21.37
CA ILE A 197 3.46 21.18 22.14
C ILE A 197 4.95 21.20 22.54
N ARG A 198 5.24 21.86 23.66
CA ARG A 198 6.59 21.94 24.24
C ARG A 198 6.62 21.30 25.62
N PRO A 199 7.76 20.71 26.04
CA PRO A 199 7.98 20.38 27.44
C PRO A 199 7.80 21.64 28.30
N ILE A 200 7.18 21.47 29.48
CA ILE A 200 7.15 22.50 30.53
C ILE A 200 8.50 22.51 31.24
#